data_AF-A0A2G9S0T4-F1
#
_entry.id   AF-A0A2G9S0T4-F1
#
_cell.length_a   1.000
_cell.length_b   1.000
_cell.length_c   1.000
_cell.angle_alpha   90.00
_cell.angle_beta   90.00
_cell.angle_gamma   90.00
#
_symmetry.space_group_name_H-M   'P 1'
#
loop_
_entity.id
_entity.type
_entity.pdbx_description
1 polymer ?
#
loop_
_entity_poly.entity_id
_entity_poly.type
_entity_poly.pdbx_seq_one_letter_code
_entity_poly.pdbx_strand_id
1 'polypeptide(L)'
;RILYTGDNKEVIAVHAGERRSAGTENTRYLLEQDFPGMRIGPEPTTDSFIAVMYGEKEGSIPGNALVVDPKKPFRKLNSFGNAFLNRGGGGSRYLSNTGYDFCQVLQWFAERVDRIILLFDAHKLDISDEFSEAIKAFRGQDDKIRVVLNKADQVDTQQLMRVYGALMWSLGKVINTPEVVRVYIGSFWAKPLQNTENRKLFEMEAQDLFRDIQSLPKNAALRKLNDLIKRARLAKQQLELYDFSKFHALKPKLIDSVDHMLANKIAPLMNMIREEESSMPTQLVHGGAFEGTNEGPFGQGYGEGAGEGVGEEEWVVARDKPVYDEIFYTLSPINGKISGINAKKEMVSSKLPNSVLGKIWKLADNDQDGMLDEEEFALAKHLIKIKLEGYELPNDLPPHLVPPSQRKPVHNSE
;
A
#
# COMPACT_ATOMS: atom_id res chain seq x y z
N ARG A 1 7.21 17.63 -0.66
CA ARG A 1 5.83 17.26 -1.10
C ARG A 1 5.97 16.68 -2.49
N ILE A 2 5.42 15.49 -2.76
CA ILE A 2 5.77 14.78 -4.01
C ILE A 2 4.51 14.50 -4.82
N LEU A 3 4.52 15.02 -6.03
CA LEU A 3 3.60 14.72 -7.11
C LEU A 3 4.29 13.64 -7.93
N TYR A 4 3.72 12.44 -7.98
CA TYR A 4 4.18 11.41 -8.90
C TYR A 4 3.30 11.46 -10.14
N THR A 5 3.86 11.82 -11.27
CA THR A 5 3.16 11.84 -12.55
C THR A 5 3.89 11.02 -13.60
N GLY A 6 3.83 9.69 -13.49
CA GLY A 6 4.25 8.79 -14.59
C GLY A 6 3.32 8.96 -15.80
N ASP A 7 3.76 8.64 -17.02
CA ASP A 7 3.00 8.90 -18.26
C ASP A 7 1.52 8.45 -18.19
N ASN A 8 0.60 9.44 -18.15
CA ASN A 8 -0.86 9.31 -17.93
C ASN A 8 -1.35 8.92 -16.52
N LYS A 9 -0.49 9.00 -15.50
CA LYS A 9 -0.79 8.76 -14.08
C LYS A 9 -0.62 10.09 -13.36
N GLU A 10 -1.60 10.54 -12.59
CA GLU A 10 -1.42 11.73 -11.75
C GLU A 10 -1.69 11.35 -10.29
N VAL A 11 -0.67 10.96 -9.53
CA VAL A 11 -0.78 10.64 -8.10
C VAL A 11 -0.13 11.75 -7.28
N ILE A 12 -0.79 12.16 -6.21
CA ILE A 12 -0.22 13.10 -5.25
C ILE A 12 -0.02 12.40 -3.93
N ALA A 13 1.20 12.46 -3.43
CA ALA A 13 1.51 12.13 -2.05
C ALA A 13 1.62 13.42 -1.23
N VAL A 14 0.66 13.64 -0.34
CA VAL A 14 0.65 14.72 0.64
C VAL A 14 1.00 14.12 1.99
N HIS A 15 2.16 14.48 2.54
CA HIS A 15 2.60 13.92 3.81
C HIS A 15 2.13 14.76 5.00
N ALA A 16 1.55 14.09 6.00
CA ALA A 16 1.27 14.59 7.34
C ALA A 16 2.44 14.25 8.27
N GLY A 17 3.12 15.25 8.82
CA GLY A 17 4.08 15.01 9.89
C GLY A 17 5.27 15.95 9.87
N GLU A 18 5.92 16.05 11.04
CA GLU A 18 7.09 16.91 11.27
C GLU A 18 8.30 16.53 10.40
N ARG A 19 8.43 15.26 9.99
CA ARG A 19 9.54 14.77 9.15
C ARG A 19 9.19 14.81 7.66
N ARG A 20 9.57 15.91 7.00
CA ARG A 20 9.41 16.15 5.56
C ARG A 20 10.04 15.08 4.63
N SER A 21 10.86 14.17 5.15
CA SER A 21 11.53 13.10 4.39
C SER A 21 10.68 11.85 4.14
N ALA A 22 9.60 11.59 4.89
CA ALA A 22 8.85 10.33 4.75
C ALA A 22 8.12 10.20 3.38
N GLY A 23 7.63 11.31 2.82
CA GLY A 23 7.09 11.29 1.45
C GLY A 23 8.16 10.95 0.41
N THR A 24 9.39 11.42 0.61
CA THR A 24 10.55 11.14 -0.27
C THR A 24 10.97 9.69 -0.17
N GLU A 25 11.02 9.14 1.04
CA GLU A 25 11.31 7.73 1.29
C GLU A 25 10.24 6.80 0.71
N ASN A 26 8.96 7.14 0.87
CA ASN A 26 7.86 6.37 0.29
C ASN A 26 7.87 6.41 -1.25
N THR A 27 8.15 7.57 -1.86
CA THR A 27 8.31 7.64 -3.33
C THR A 27 9.52 6.83 -3.80
N ARG A 28 10.67 6.92 -3.12
CA ARG A 28 11.85 6.08 -3.40
C ARG A 28 11.49 4.59 -3.31
N TYR A 29 10.74 4.21 -2.27
CA TYR A 29 10.30 2.84 -2.06
C TYR A 29 9.41 2.35 -3.20
N LEU A 30 8.40 3.14 -3.61
CA LEU A 30 7.53 2.78 -4.74
C LEU A 30 8.29 2.67 -6.07
N LEU A 31 9.30 3.50 -6.28
CA LEU A 31 10.12 3.49 -7.49
C LEU A 31 11.24 2.44 -7.46
N GLU A 32 11.58 1.91 -6.28
CA GLU A 32 12.80 1.14 -6.00
C GLU A 32 14.11 1.78 -6.48
N GLN A 33 14.10 3.07 -6.75
CA GLN A 33 15.25 3.82 -7.24
C GLN A 33 15.25 5.25 -6.70
N ASP A 34 16.43 5.84 -6.74
CA ASP A 34 16.59 7.25 -6.46
C ASP A 34 16.10 8.11 -7.63
N PHE A 35 15.59 9.30 -7.32
CA PHE A 35 15.13 10.25 -8.33
C PHE A 35 15.84 11.61 -8.19
N PRO A 36 16.12 12.30 -9.31
CA PRO A 36 16.81 13.59 -9.28
C PRO A 36 16.14 14.62 -8.37
N GLY A 37 16.95 15.28 -7.53
CA GLY A 37 16.48 16.31 -6.61
C GLY A 37 15.94 15.79 -5.27
N MET A 38 15.97 14.49 -5.03
CA MET A 38 15.60 13.93 -3.73
C MET A 38 16.62 14.27 -2.63
N ARG A 39 16.13 14.51 -1.41
CA ARG A 39 16.98 14.66 -0.21
C ARG A 39 16.33 13.93 0.98
N ILE A 40 16.94 12.85 1.43
CA ILE A 40 16.54 12.12 2.64
C ILE A 40 17.50 12.49 3.76
N GLY A 41 17.00 13.09 4.84
CA GLY A 41 17.79 13.45 6.01
C GLY A 41 16.96 13.47 7.31
N PRO A 42 17.62 13.49 8.48
CA PRO A 42 16.97 13.59 9.78
C PRO A 42 16.36 14.97 10.05
N GLU A 43 16.87 16.00 9.38
CA GLU A 43 16.33 17.37 9.37
C GLU A 43 15.30 17.55 8.23
N PRO A 44 14.37 18.51 8.30
CA PRO A 44 13.40 18.76 7.23
C PRO A 44 14.10 19.19 5.92
N THR A 45 14.30 18.23 5.01
CA THR A 45 15.14 18.40 3.81
C THR A 45 14.40 18.83 2.53
N THR A 46 13.08 18.63 2.44
CA THR A 46 12.29 18.95 1.24
C THR A 46 11.19 19.96 1.54
N ASP A 47 11.39 21.21 1.14
CA ASP A 47 10.46 22.33 1.33
C ASP A 47 9.69 22.73 0.05
N SER A 48 9.90 21.98 -1.03
CA SER A 48 9.31 22.22 -2.34
C SER A 48 8.30 21.17 -2.77
N PHE A 49 7.53 21.51 -3.80
CA PHE A 49 6.76 20.55 -4.59
C PHE A 49 7.66 19.97 -5.67
N ILE A 50 7.73 18.63 -5.75
CA ILE A 50 8.50 17.91 -6.76
C ILE A 50 7.50 17.13 -7.61
N ALA A 51 7.54 17.32 -8.93
CA ALA A 51 6.83 16.49 -9.90
C ALA A 51 7.78 15.45 -10.48
N VAL A 52 7.67 14.20 -10.01
CA VAL A 52 8.44 13.06 -10.50
C VAL A 52 7.70 12.50 -11.72
N MET A 53 8.29 12.64 -12.91
CA MET A 53 7.70 12.15 -14.16
C MET A 53 8.66 11.22 -14.89
N TYR A 54 8.11 10.41 -15.79
CA TYR A 54 8.94 9.74 -16.78
C TYR A 54 9.65 10.76 -17.69
N GLY A 55 10.88 10.41 -18.06
CA GLY A 55 11.69 11.11 -19.05
C GLY A 55 12.72 10.15 -19.62
N GLU A 56 13.08 10.33 -20.89
CA GLU A 56 14.07 9.47 -21.57
C GLU A 56 15.47 9.57 -20.95
N LYS A 57 15.74 10.67 -20.21
CA LYS A 57 16.99 10.91 -19.51
C LYS A 57 16.69 11.38 -18.10
N GLU A 58 17.49 10.92 -17.16
CA GLU A 58 17.48 11.45 -15.80
C GLU A 58 17.84 12.94 -15.81
N GLY A 59 17.03 13.73 -15.13
CA GLY A 59 17.24 15.17 -15.02
C GLY A 59 16.15 15.82 -14.17
N SER A 60 16.32 17.11 -13.92
CA SER A 60 15.33 17.94 -13.24
C SER A 60 15.04 19.18 -14.05
N ILE A 61 13.76 19.59 -14.07
CA ILE A 61 13.29 20.79 -14.76
C ILE A 61 12.78 21.76 -13.70
N PRO A 62 13.35 22.97 -13.58
CA PRO A 62 12.86 24.00 -12.64
C PRO A 62 11.42 24.43 -12.95
N GLY A 63 10.67 24.86 -11.92
CA GLY A 63 9.25 25.23 -12.04
C GLY A 63 8.97 26.27 -13.13
N ASN A 64 9.81 27.30 -13.26
CA ASN A 64 9.65 28.33 -14.31
C ASN A 64 9.74 27.76 -15.73
N ALA A 65 10.61 26.77 -15.94
CA ALA A 65 10.74 26.09 -17.23
C ALA A 65 9.57 25.09 -17.44
N LEU A 66 9.11 24.46 -16.35
CA LEU A 66 8.03 23.48 -16.40
C LEU A 66 6.69 24.10 -16.82
N VAL A 67 6.37 25.32 -16.38
CA VAL A 67 5.09 25.99 -16.72
C VAL A 67 5.02 26.56 -18.13
N VAL A 68 6.16 26.70 -18.83
CA VAL A 68 6.18 27.17 -20.22
C VAL A 68 6.10 26.03 -21.23
N ASP A 69 6.33 24.78 -20.81
CA ASP A 69 6.27 23.61 -21.68
C ASP A 69 4.81 23.29 -22.09
N PRO A 70 4.45 23.40 -23.39
CA PRO A 70 3.09 23.12 -23.85
C PRO A 70 2.72 21.63 -23.79
N LYS A 71 3.70 20.73 -23.66
CA LYS A 71 3.46 19.28 -23.56
C LYS A 71 3.16 18.83 -22.14
N LYS A 72 3.31 19.71 -21.14
CA LYS A 72 3.11 19.38 -19.73
C LYS A 72 1.85 20.04 -19.17
N PRO A 73 1.12 19.39 -18.23
CA PRO A 73 -0.15 19.89 -17.70
C PRO A 73 -0.01 21.06 -16.71
N PHE A 74 1.19 21.60 -16.53
CA PHE A 74 1.51 22.55 -15.45
C PHE A 74 1.40 24.02 -15.83
N ARG A 75 1.05 24.37 -17.08
CA ARG A 75 1.00 25.76 -17.55
C ARG A 75 0.16 26.69 -16.68
N LYS A 76 -0.94 26.18 -16.12
CA LYS A 76 -1.83 26.96 -15.25
C LYS A 76 -1.23 27.25 -13.87
N LEU A 77 -0.17 26.56 -13.45
CA LEU A 77 0.53 26.86 -12.19
C LEU A 77 1.21 28.25 -12.20
N ASN A 78 1.38 28.85 -13.38
CA ASN A 78 1.90 30.21 -13.50
C ASN A 78 1.05 31.25 -12.73
N SER A 79 -0.23 30.97 -12.47
CA SER A 79 -1.11 31.84 -11.68
C SER A 79 -0.69 31.97 -10.21
N PHE A 80 0.08 31.01 -9.68
CA PHE A 80 0.60 31.07 -8.30
C PHE A 80 1.88 31.91 -8.18
N GLY A 81 2.44 32.37 -9.31
CA GLY A 81 3.55 33.31 -9.37
C GLY A 81 4.93 32.74 -9.00
N ASN A 82 5.94 33.61 -9.12
CA ASN A 82 7.35 33.23 -8.99
C ASN A 82 7.73 32.70 -7.60
N ALA A 83 7.02 33.09 -6.53
CA ALA A 83 7.30 32.58 -5.19
C ALA A 83 7.06 31.07 -5.10
N PHE A 84 6.00 30.57 -5.73
CA PHE A 84 5.70 29.14 -5.84
C PHE A 84 6.68 28.43 -6.79
N LEU A 85 6.91 29.01 -7.98
CA LEU A 85 7.72 28.39 -9.03
C LEU A 85 9.23 28.34 -8.71
N ASN A 86 9.75 29.33 -7.98
CA ASN A 86 11.15 29.40 -7.56
C ASN A 86 11.44 28.53 -6.33
N ARG A 87 10.46 28.32 -5.42
CA ARG A 87 10.60 27.40 -4.27
C ARG A 87 10.46 25.92 -4.71
N GLY A 88 11.08 25.56 -5.83
CA GLY A 88 11.50 24.21 -6.19
C GLY A 88 12.71 23.72 -5.37
N GLY A 89 13.39 24.63 -4.67
CA GLY A 89 14.33 24.32 -3.59
C GLY A 89 14.56 25.55 -2.69
N GLY A 90 14.28 25.44 -1.40
CA GLY A 90 14.71 26.39 -0.38
C GLY A 90 13.67 27.42 0.09
N GLY A 91 13.19 27.28 1.33
CA GLY A 91 12.60 28.33 2.14
C GLY A 91 11.41 27.93 3.04
N SER A 92 11.66 27.93 4.35
CA SER A 92 10.75 28.17 5.49
C SER A 92 9.95 27.02 6.15
N ARG A 93 9.88 27.12 7.48
CA ARG A 93 9.41 26.11 8.46
C ARG A 93 7.88 26.01 8.58
N TYR A 94 7.11 26.99 8.09
CA TYR A 94 5.66 27.11 8.30
C TYR A 94 4.89 27.41 7.00
N LEU A 95 3.67 26.88 6.87
CA LEU A 95 2.75 27.13 5.74
C LEU A 95 2.46 28.62 5.52
N SER A 96 2.34 29.36 6.63
CA SER A 96 2.02 30.78 6.70
C SER A 96 3.09 31.71 6.10
N ASN A 97 4.29 31.20 5.77
CA ASN A 97 5.41 32.01 5.28
C ASN A 97 6.05 31.45 3.99
N THR A 98 5.20 30.86 3.14
CA THR A 98 5.58 30.26 1.86
C THR A 98 5.62 31.27 0.70
N GLY A 99 4.98 32.42 0.85
CA GLY A 99 4.85 33.44 -0.20
C GLY A 99 3.83 33.09 -1.29
N TYR A 100 3.07 32.00 -1.11
CA TYR A 100 1.95 31.58 -1.96
C TYR A 100 0.87 30.91 -1.10
N ASP A 101 -0.36 30.85 -1.58
CA ASP A 101 -1.44 30.16 -0.87
C ASP A 101 -1.31 28.64 -1.06
N PHE A 102 -0.83 27.96 -0.02
CA PHE A 102 -0.63 26.52 -0.04
C PHE A 102 -1.93 25.72 -0.22
N CYS A 103 -3.01 26.14 0.43
CA CYS A 103 -4.29 25.44 0.38
C CYS A 103 -4.89 25.53 -1.03
N GLN A 104 -4.77 26.68 -1.70
CA GLN A 104 -5.19 26.82 -3.09
C GLN A 104 -4.36 25.95 -4.05
N VAL A 105 -3.05 25.82 -3.81
CA VAL A 105 -2.20 24.92 -4.60
C VAL A 105 -2.63 23.46 -4.41
N LEU A 106 -2.87 23.05 -3.17
CA LEU A 106 -3.37 21.70 -2.86
C LEU A 106 -4.72 21.42 -3.52
N GLN A 107 -5.64 22.37 -3.46
CA GLN A 107 -6.95 22.26 -4.11
C GLN A 107 -6.81 22.13 -5.63
N TRP A 108 -5.98 22.96 -6.26
CA TRP A 108 -5.70 22.88 -7.71
C TRP A 108 -5.23 21.49 -8.13
N PHE A 109 -4.36 20.92 -7.31
CA PHE A 109 -3.83 19.59 -7.48
C PHE A 109 -4.92 18.51 -7.30
N ALA A 110 -5.67 18.56 -6.20
CA ALA A 110 -6.73 17.60 -5.88
C ALA A 110 -7.81 17.48 -6.96
N GLU A 111 -8.11 18.58 -7.65
CA GLU A 111 -9.05 18.61 -8.77
C GLU A 111 -8.58 17.86 -10.02
N ARG A 112 -7.27 17.64 -10.17
CA ARG A 112 -6.67 17.09 -11.40
C ARG A 112 -6.16 15.68 -11.24
N VAL A 113 -5.76 15.34 -10.02
CA VAL A 113 -5.11 14.07 -9.76
C VAL A 113 -6.07 12.93 -9.54
N ASP A 114 -5.52 11.74 -9.72
CA ASP A 114 -6.19 10.46 -9.68
C ASP A 114 -6.33 9.93 -8.25
N ARG A 115 -5.32 10.21 -7.41
CA ARG A 115 -5.21 9.72 -6.04
C ARG A 115 -4.47 10.72 -5.16
N ILE A 116 -4.91 10.83 -3.91
CA ILE A 116 -4.29 11.65 -2.86
C ILE A 116 -3.88 10.71 -1.73
N ILE A 117 -2.58 10.51 -1.52
CA ILE A 117 -2.03 9.69 -0.44
C ILE A 117 -1.68 10.59 0.74
N LEU A 118 -2.35 10.42 1.87
CA LEU A 118 -2.06 11.06 3.16
C LEU A 118 -1.20 10.13 4.01
N LEU A 119 0.07 10.49 4.21
CA LEU A 119 1.03 9.66 4.97
C LEU A 119 1.11 10.13 6.43
N PHE A 120 0.96 9.23 7.39
CA PHE A 120 1.15 9.44 8.83
C PHE A 120 2.23 8.51 9.38
N ASP A 121 2.89 8.87 10.49
CA ASP A 121 3.89 8.04 11.16
C ASP A 121 3.29 7.42 12.43
N ALA A 122 3.30 6.09 12.54
CA ALA A 122 2.71 5.37 13.67
C ALA A 122 3.43 5.66 14.99
N HIS A 123 4.72 5.99 14.96
CA HIS A 123 5.50 6.30 16.15
C HIS A 123 5.27 7.74 16.63
N LYS A 124 4.91 8.66 15.70
CA LYS A 124 4.70 10.09 15.98
C LYS A 124 3.47 10.61 15.26
N LEU A 125 2.30 10.15 15.68
CA LEU A 125 1.04 10.64 15.17
C LEU A 125 0.82 12.08 15.65
N ASP A 126 0.91 13.03 14.74
CA ASP A 126 0.54 14.42 14.96
C ASP A 126 -0.28 14.94 13.78
N ILE A 127 -1.43 15.53 14.10
CA ILE A 127 -2.36 16.15 13.16
C ILE A 127 -2.43 17.61 13.55
N SER A 128 -1.48 18.39 13.04
CA SER A 128 -1.44 19.81 13.28
C SER A 128 -2.65 20.53 12.66
N ASP A 129 -2.95 21.73 13.14
CA ASP A 129 -3.99 22.59 12.55
C ASP A 129 -3.69 22.86 11.06
N GLU A 130 -2.41 23.07 10.75
CA GLU A 130 -1.89 23.22 9.38
C GLU A 130 -2.23 22.02 8.49
N PHE A 131 -2.08 20.80 9.01
CA PHE A 131 -2.43 19.60 8.26
C PHE A 131 -3.95 19.44 8.15
N SER A 132 -4.69 19.81 9.19
CA SER A 132 -6.15 19.81 9.15
C SER A 132 -6.71 20.79 8.09
N GLU A 133 -6.10 21.97 7.94
CA GLU A 133 -6.43 22.91 6.85
C GLU A 133 -6.10 22.33 5.47
N ALA A 134 -4.96 21.64 5.34
CA ALA A 134 -4.58 20.95 4.11
C ALA A 134 -5.60 19.87 3.71
N ILE A 135 -6.08 19.06 4.67
CA ILE A 135 -7.13 18.07 4.41
C ILE A 135 -8.44 18.75 4.00
N LYS A 136 -8.82 19.85 4.66
CA LYS A 136 -10.03 20.62 4.30
C LYS A 136 -9.98 21.16 2.87
N ALA A 137 -8.79 21.45 2.34
CA ALA A 137 -8.62 21.85 0.94
C ALA A 137 -8.98 20.73 -0.07
N PHE A 138 -9.10 19.47 0.37
CA PHE A 138 -9.53 18.33 -0.44
C PHE A 138 -11.03 18.04 -0.40
N ARG A 139 -11.83 18.88 0.27
CA ARG A 139 -13.28 18.70 0.38
C ARG A 139 -13.92 18.49 -1.01
N GLY A 140 -14.71 17.42 -1.15
CA GLY A 140 -15.37 17.06 -2.42
C GLY A 140 -14.52 16.16 -3.32
N GLN A 141 -13.29 15.84 -2.90
CA GLN A 141 -12.39 14.87 -3.52
C GLN A 141 -12.07 13.71 -2.57
N ASP A 142 -12.97 13.45 -1.63
CA ASP A 142 -12.79 12.48 -0.54
C ASP A 142 -12.58 11.04 -1.07
N ASP A 143 -13.20 10.70 -2.20
CA ASP A 143 -13.06 9.42 -2.90
C ASP A 143 -11.64 9.14 -3.41
N LYS A 144 -10.86 10.20 -3.65
CA LYS A 144 -9.46 10.14 -4.10
C LYS A 144 -8.49 9.92 -2.94
N ILE A 145 -8.92 10.15 -1.70
CA ILE A 145 -8.07 10.10 -0.52
C ILE A 145 -7.79 8.65 -0.13
N ARG A 146 -6.53 8.37 0.12
CA ARG A 146 -6.04 7.14 0.77
C ARG A 146 -5.10 7.55 1.87
N VAL A 147 -5.24 6.91 3.01
CA VAL A 147 -4.39 7.19 4.17
C VAL A 147 -3.38 6.06 4.28
N VAL A 148 -2.15 6.37 4.64
CA VAL A 148 -1.10 5.39 4.88
C VAL A 148 -0.53 5.65 6.28
N LEU A 149 -0.71 4.70 7.18
CA LEU A 149 -0.10 4.70 8.50
C LEU A 149 1.24 3.97 8.42
N ASN A 150 2.28 4.75 8.18
CA ASN A 150 3.65 4.29 7.92
C ASN A 150 4.43 4.02 9.21
N LYS A 151 5.50 3.23 9.11
CA LYS A 151 6.39 2.82 10.22
C LYS A 151 5.65 2.13 11.37
N ALA A 152 4.61 1.37 11.02
CA ALA A 152 3.82 0.59 11.97
C ALA A 152 4.65 -0.49 12.69
N ASP A 153 5.79 -0.89 12.12
CA ASP A 153 6.75 -1.82 12.71
C ASP A 153 7.54 -1.24 13.91
N GLN A 154 7.48 0.06 14.17
CA GLN A 154 8.19 0.71 15.28
C GLN A 154 7.41 0.72 16.60
N VAL A 155 6.18 0.20 16.58
CA VAL A 155 5.28 0.16 17.74
C VAL A 155 4.79 -1.26 17.97
N ASP A 156 4.40 -1.58 19.19
CA ASP A 156 3.77 -2.87 19.48
C ASP A 156 2.32 -2.91 18.95
N THR A 157 1.73 -4.11 18.93
CA THR A 157 0.37 -4.32 18.43
C THR A 157 -0.68 -3.49 19.18
N GLN A 158 -0.55 -3.31 20.49
CA GLN A 158 -1.53 -2.56 21.29
C GLN A 158 -1.43 -1.06 21.02
N GLN A 159 -0.20 -0.53 20.96
CA GLN A 159 0.09 0.85 20.62
C GLN A 159 -0.36 1.14 19.20
N LEU A 160 -0.14 0.23 18.24
CA LEU A 160 -0.63 0.37 16.86
C LEU A 160 -2.14 0.55 16.82
N MET A 161 -2.91 -0.27 17.55
CA MET A 161 -4.37 -0.14 17.61
C MET A 161 -4.83 1.17 18.24
N ARG A 162 -4.11 1.67 19.26
CA ARG A 162 -4.39 2.98 19.87
C ARG A 162 -4.13 4.14 18.90
N VAL A 163 -3.00 4.09 18.19
CA VAL A 163 -2.62 5.09 17.19
C VAL A 163 -3.60 5.09 16.02
N TYR A 164 -3.96 3.91 15.52
CA TYR A 164 -4.98 3.75 14.48
C TYR A 164 -6.32 4.36 14.90
N GLY A 165 -6.80 4.02 16.11
CA GLY A 165 -8.04 4.61 16.65
C GLY A 165 -7.98 6.13 16.77
N ALA A 166 -6.87 6.68 17.26
CA ALA A 166 -6.66 8.13 17.38
C ALA A 166 -6.62 8.85 16.01
N LEU A 167 -5.99 8.22 15.01
CA LEU A 167 -5.95 8.71 13.64
C LEU A 167 -7.37 8.76 13.04
N MET A 168 -8.12 7.67 13.15
CA MET A 168 -9.50 7.59 12.61
C MET A 168 -10.43 8.61 13.28
N TRP A 169 -10.33 8.75 14.60
CA TRP A 169 -11.08 9.75 15.36
C TRP A 169 -10.82 11.17 14.85
N SER A 170 -9.54 11.49 14.62
CA SER A 170 -9.13 12.82 14.18
C SER A 170 -9.52 13.08 12.73
N LEU A 171 -9.32 12.10 11.83
CA LEU A 171 -9.75 12.20 10.44
C LEU A 171 -11.27 12.36 10.30
N GLY A 172 -12.05 11.64 11.10
CA GLY A 172 -13.51 11.76 11.13
C GLY A 172 -13.97 13.19 11.44
N LYS A 173 -13.27 13.89 12.35
CA LYS A 173 -13.55 15.30 12.67
C LYS A 173 -13.20 16.27 11.53
N VAL A 174 -12.13 15.97 10.76
CA VAL A 174 -11.60 16.90 9.75
C VAL A 174 -12.27 16.72 8.40
N ILE A 175 -12.42 15.48 7.93
CA ILE A 175 -13.00 15.16 6.61
C ILE A 175 -14.53 15.35 6.64
N ASN A 176 -15.17 15.03 7.77
CA ASN A 176 -16.60 15.25 8.00
C ASN A 176 -17.49 14.67 6.88
N THR A 177 -17.20 13.43 6.48
CA THR A 177 -18.01 12.62 5.58
C THR A 177 -18.45 11.35 6.30
N PRO A 178 -19.65 10.81 6.06
CA PRO A 178 -20.08 9.53 6.65
C PRO A 178 -19.24 8.34 6.15
N GLU A 179 -18.54 8.49 5.04
CA GLU A 179 -17.69 7.44 4.46
C GLU A 179 -16.35 7.32 5.20
N VAL A 180 -16.01 6.09 5.59
CA VAL A 180 -14.76 5.82 6.30
C VAL A 180 -13.62 5.74 5.28
N VAL A 181 -12.59 6.57 5.46
CA VAL A 181 -11.41 6.57 4.57
C VAL A 181 -10.58 5.30 4.79
N ARG A 182 -10.16 4.66 3.69
CA ARG A 182 -9.26 3.50 3.72
C ARG A 182 -7.86 3.93 4.20
N VAL A 183 -7.40 3.29 5.28
CA VAL A 183 -6.06 3.45 5.85
C VAL A 183 -5.24 2.20 5.58
N TYR A 184 -4.10 2.32 4.90
CA TYR A 184 -3.13 1.25 4.69
C TYR A 184 -2.10 1.24 5.81
N ILE A 185 -1.96 0.13 6.53
CA ILE A 185 -1.05 0.03 7.69
C ILE A 185 0.21 -0.72 7.28
N GLY A 186 1.39 -0.14 7.49
CA GLY A 186 2.63 -0.83 7.18
C GLY A 186 3.89 0.01 7.35
N SER A 187 4.99 -0.49 6.80
CA SER A 187 6.28 0.19 6.81
C SER A 187 6.85 0.22 5.39
N PHE A 188 6.58 1.33 4.70
CA PHE A 188 6.84 1.51 3.27
C PHE A 188 8.25 2.07 3.05
N TRP A 189 9.25 1.27 3.41
CA TRP A 189 10.67 1.57 3.27
C TRP A 189 11.48 0.29 3.06
N ALA A 190 12.70 0.39 2.54
CA ALA A 190 13.53 -0.78 2.22
C ALA A 190 14.24 -1.40 3.46
N LYS A 191 13.91 -0.97 4.68
CA LYS A 191 14.59 -1.44 5.90
C LYS A 191 13.88 -2.67 6.47
N PRO A 192 14.62 -3.58 7.13
CA PRO A 192 14.03 -4.69 7.86
C PRO A 192 13.03 -4.20 8.93
N LEU A 193 11.96 -4.97 9.14
CA LEU A 193 10.97 -4.70 10.19
C LEU A 193 11.61 -4.81 11.58
N GLN A 194 11.34 -3.83 12.44
CA GLN A 194 11.75 -3.86 13.85
C GLN A 194 10.85 -4.79 14.66
N ASN A 195 9.54 -4.66 14.51
CA ASN A 195 8.54 -5.58 15.06
C ASN A 195 7.91 -6.42 13.95
N THR A 196 8.02 -7.74 14.07
CA THR A 196 7.53 -8.71 13.10
C THR A 196 6.17 -9.32 13.45
N GLU A 197 5.59 -9.00 14.61
CA GLU A 197 4.30 -9.55 15.06
C GLU A 197 3.19 -9.39 14.02
N ASN A 198 3.13 -8.20 13.40
CA ASN A 198 2.10 -7.84 12.41
C ASN A 198 2.60 -7.92 10.96
N ARG A 199 3.69 -8.64 10.69
CA ARG A 199 4.30 -8.74 9.34
C ARG A 199 3.26 -9.05 8.27
N LYS A 200 2.44 -10.08 8.50
CA LYS A 200 1.40 -10.51 7.55
C LYS A 200 0.41 -9.39 7.24
N LEU A 201 0.00 -8.63 8.25
CA LEU A 201 -0.89 -7.48 8.07
C LEU A 201 -0.20 -6.42 7.19
N PHE A 202 1.05 -6.06 7.48
CA PHE A 202 1.78 -5.05 6.72
C PHE A 202 1.95 -5.43 5.25
N GLU A 203 2.23 -6.70 4.97
CA GLU A 203 2.36 -7.23 3.61
C GLU A 203 1.03 -7.19 2.84
N MET A 204 -0.06 -7.64 3.47
CA MET A 204 -1.40 -7.59 2.87
C MET A 204 -1.82 -6.15 2.55
N GLU A 205 -1.60 -5.23 3.49
CA GLU A 205 -1.93 -3.81 3.32
C GLU A 205 -1.06 -3.12 2.25
N ALA A 206 0.21 -3.51 2.13
CA ALA A 206 1.08 -3.03 1.08
C ALA A 206 0.62 -3.52 -0.31
N GLN A 207 0.26 -4.81 -0.43
CA GLN A 207 -0.31 -5.35 -1.66
C GLN A 207 -1.63 -4.65 -2.04
N ASP A 208 -2.51 -4.38 -1.07
CA ASP A 208 -3.74 -3.63 -1.30
C ASP A 208 -3.46 -2.22 -1.84
N LEU A 209 -2.51 -1.50 -1.24
CA LEU A 209 -2.09 -0.17 -1.71
C LEU A 209 -1.53 -0.26 -3.13
N PHE A 210 -0.70 -1.26 -3.41
CA PHE A 210 -0.08 -1.44 -4.72
C PHE A 210 -1.13 -1.75 -5.79
N ARG A 211 -2.10 -2.62 -5.51
CA ARG A 211 -3.23 -2.89 -6.41
C ARG A 211 -4.07 -1.64 -6.65
N ASP A 212 -4.34 -0.84 -5.61
CA ASP A 212 -5.10 0.41 -5.73
C ASP A 212 -4.38 1.43 -6.64
N ILE A 213 -3.05 1.54 -6.54
CA ILE A 213 -2.22 2.39 -7.41
C ILE A 213 -2.12 1.80 -8.82
N GLN A 214 -1.96 0.49 -8.94
CA GLN A 214 -1.85 -0.22 -10.23
C GLN A 214 -3.14 -0.14 -11.06
N SER A 215 -4.29 -0.06 -10.41
CA SER A 215 -5.59 0.07 -11.08
C SER A 215 -5.85 1.44 -11.72
N LEU A 216 -5.03 2.44 -11.40
CA LEU A 216 -5.26 3.83 -11.83
C LEU A 216 -5.35 4.00 -13.35
N PRO A 217 -4.45 3.44 -14.18
CA PRO A 217 -4.53 3.60 -15.64
C PRO A 217 -5.81 3.02 -16.22
N LYS A 218 -6.21 1.82 -15.76
CA LYS A 218 -7.42 1.13 -16.22
C LYS A 218 -8.67 1.98 -15.99
N ASN A 219 -8.79 2.57 -14.81
CA ASN A 219 -9.99 3.31 -14.40
C ASN A 219 -9.89 4.83 -14.71
N ALA A 220 -8.93 5.27 -15.52
CA ALA A 220 -8.65 6.69 -15.74
C ALA A 220 -9.79 7.42 -16.47
N ALA A 221 -10.41 6.78 -17.48
CA ALA A 221 -11.51 7.36 -18.24
C ALA A 221 -12.73 7.63 -17.35
N LEU A 222 -13.11 6.65 -16.53
CA LEU A 222 -14.22 6.75 -15.58
C LEU A 222 -13.97 7.86 -14.53
N ARG A 223 -12.75 7.98 -14.03
CA ARG A 223 -12.38 9.04 -13.05
C ARG A 223 -12.41 10.43 -13.69
N LYS A 224 -11.90 10.60 -14.92
CA LYS A 224 -12.01 11.86 -15.68
C LYS A 224 -13.46 12.26 -15.94
N LEU A 225 -14.34 11.30 -16.22
CA LEU A 225 -15.77 11.52 -16.40
C LEU A 225 -16.41 12.00 -15.08
N ASN A 226 -16.13 11.35 -13.96
CA ASN A 226 -16.62 11.76 -12.64
C ASN A 226 -16.18 13.19 -12.28
N ASP A 227 -14.91 13.54 -12.55
CA ASP A 227 -14.39 14.89 -12.32
C ASP A 227 -15.05 15.94 -13.22
N LEU A 228 -15.42 15.58 -14.46
CA LEU A 228 -16.19 16.45 -15.34
C LEU A 228 -17.60 16.69 -14.80
N ILE A 229 -18.27 15.64 -14.31
CA ILE A 229 -19.60 15.73 -13.69
C ILE A 229 -19.56 16.64 -12.46
N LYS A 230 -18.59 16.43 -11.57
CA LYS A 230 -18.40 17.28 -10.37
C LYS A 230 -18.21 18.74 -10.75
N ARG A 231 -17.36 19.04 -11.74
CA ARG A 231 -17.12 20.42 -12.22
C ARG A 231 -18.37 21.05 -12.85
N ALA A 232 -19.13 20.30 -13.63
CA ALA A 232 -20.37 20.80 -14.22
C ALA A 232 -21.40 21.18 -13.15
N ARG A 233 -21.54 20.35 -12.10
CA ARG A 233 -22.43 20.63 -10.96
C ARG A 233 -21.98 21.87 -10.18
N LEU A 234 -20.69 21.99 -9.89
CA LEU A 234 -20.14 23.15 -9.18
C LEU A 234 -20.34 24.44 -9.98
N ALA A 235 -20.10 24.42 -11.29
CA ALA A 235 -20.32 25.56 -12.16
C ALA A 235 -21.80 26.01 -12.13
N LYS A 236 -22.74 25.06 -12.16
CA LYS A 236 -24.19 25.34 -12.05
C LYS A 236 -24.52 26.02 -10.71
N GLN A 237 -24.03 25.49 -9.59
CA GLN A 237 -24.27 26.05 -8.26
C GLN A 237 -23.65 27.44 -8.08
N GLN A 238 -22.42 27.65 -8.56
CA GLN A 238 -21.76 28.94 -8.42
C GLN A 238 -22.49 30.04 -9.20
N LEU A 239 -23.08 29.74 -10.35
CA LEU A 239 -23.86 30.70 -11.12
C LEU A 239 -25.04 31.28 -10.30
N GLU A 240 -25.62 30.55 -9.35
CA GLU A 240 -26.73 31.03 -8.51
C GLU A 240 -26.32 32.10 -7.47
N LEU A 241 -25.04 32.16 -7.10
CA LEU A 241 -24.53 33.03 -6.03
C LEU A 241 -24.00 34.38 -6.52
N TYR A 242 -23.99 34.60 -7.83
CA TYR A 242 -23.46 35.81 -8.44
C TYR A 242 -24.55 36.83 -8.76
N ASP A 243 -24.24 38.12 -8.56
CA ASP A 243 -25.09 39.23 -8.99
C ASP A 243 -25.15 39.30 -10.53
N PHE A 244 -26.24 38.75 -11.07
CA PHE A 244 -26.50 38.64 -12.51
C PHE A 244 -26.57 39.99 -13.23
N SER A 245 -26.70 41.12 -12.51
CA SER A 245 -26.69 42.46 -13.13
C SER A 245 -25.34 42.82 -13.76
N LYS A 246 -24.26 42.11 -13.38
CA LYS A 246 -22.90 42.31 -13.91
C LYS A 246 -22.49 41.31 -14.99
N PHE A 247 -23.34 40.31 -15.27
CA PHE A 247 -23.06 39.27 -16.26
C PHE A 247 -23.79 39.53 -17.58
N HIS A 248 -23.29 38.90 -18.64
CA HIS A 248 -24.08 38.71 -19.85
C HIS A 248 -25.38 37.97 -19.46
N ALA A 249 -26.52 38.34 -20.05
CA ALA A 249 -27.82 37.72 -19.76
C ALA A 249 -27.73 36.18 -19.74
N LEU A 250 -28.41 35.55 -18.77
CA LEU A 250 -28.50 34.09 -18.64
C LEU A 250 -28.82 33.50 -20.02
N LYS A 251 -28.01 32.55 -20.49
CA LYS A 251 -28.21 31.87 -21.78
C LYS A 251 -28.81 30.49 -21.52
N PRO A 252 -30.14 30.31 -21.56
CA PRO A 252 -30.80 29.05 -21.22
C PRO A 252 -30.24 27.89 -22.05
N LYS A 253 -29.93 28.15 -23.32
CA LYS A 253 -29.31 27.20 -24.24
C LYS A 253 -28.02 26.54 -23.72
N LEU A 254 -27.20 27.25 -22.94
CA LEU A 254 -25.97 26.68 -22.36
C LEU A 254 -26.29 25.77 -21.17
N ILE A 255 -27.28 26.15 -20.36
CA ILE A 255 -27.75 25.33 -19.23
C ILE A 255 -28.42 24.06 -19.76
N ASP A 256 -29.32 24.20 -20.75
CA ASP A 256 -29.99 23.08 -21.42
C ASP A 256 -28.97 22.15 -22.07
N SER A 257 -27.87 22.69 -22.62
CA SER A 257 -26.78 21.88 -23.18
C SER A 257 -26.04 21.07 -22.12
N VAL A 258 -25.83 21.63 -20.91
CA VAL A 258 -25.19 20.92 -19.80
C VAL A 258 -26.15 19.87 -19.24
N ASP A 259 -27.42 20.22 -19.00
CA ASP A 259 -28.43 19.28 -18.50
C ASP A 259 -28.68 18.14 -19.49
N HIS A 260 -28.73 18.43 -20.81
CA HIS A 260 -28.80 17.41 -21.86
C HIS A 260 -27.55 16.52 -21.90
N MET A 261 -26.35 17.08 -21.73
CA MET A 261 -25.12 16.29 -21.64
C MET A 261 -25.16 15.36 -20.44
N LEU A 262 -25.52 15.87 -19.25
CA LEU A 262 -25.59 15.08 -18.02
C LEU A 262 -26.63 13.95 -18.13
N ALA A 263 -27.80 14.21 -18.72
CA ALA A 263 -28.88 13.25 -18.83
C ALA A 263 -28.66 12.20 -19.94
N ASN A 264 -28.21 12.63 -21.13
CA ASN A 264 -28.29 11.80 -22.33
C ASN A 264 -26.93 11.36 -22.88
N LYS A 265 -25.84 12.10 -22.56
CA LYS A 265 -24.51 11.81 -23.12
C LYS A 265 -23.64 10.97 -22.18
N ILE A 266 -23.88 11.00 -20.87
CA ILE A 266 -23.11 10.22 -19.89
C ILE A 266 -23.40 8.73 -19.98
N ALA A 267 -24.67 8.33 -20.03
CA ALA A 267 -25.06 6.91 -20.00
C ALA A 267 -24.46 6.10 -21.16
N PRO A 268 -24.49 6.55 -22.42
CA PRO A 268 -23.78 5.88 -23.52
C PRO A 268 -22.26 5.84 -23.34
N LEU A 269 -21.67 6.92 -22.82
CA LEU A 269 -20.23 7.01 -22.53
C LEU A 269 -19.79 5.97 -21.48
N MET A 270 -20.62 5.70 -20.47
CA MET A 270 -20.35 4.66 -19.47
C MET A 270 -20.28 3.26 -20.09
N ASN A 271 -21.11 2.97 -21.08
CA ASN A 271 -21.07 1.69 -21.80
C ASN A 271 -19.80 1.60 -22.67
N MET A 272 -19.45 2.68 -23.38
CA MET A 272 -18.21 2.73 -24.17
C MET A 272 -16.97 2.58 -23.30
N ILE A 273 -16.94 3.19 -22.10
CA ILE A 273 -15.83 3.04 -21.15
C ILE A 273 -15.71 1.59 -20.68
N ARG A 274 -16.81 0.87 -20.42
CA ARG A 274 -16.78 -0.55 -20.07
C ARG A 274 -16.27 -1.43 -21.20
N GLU A 275 -16.61 -1.11 -22.44
CA GLU A 275 -16.10 -1.80 -23.64
C GLU A 275 -14.61 -1.50 -23.86
N GLU A 276 -14.17 -0.27 -23.63
CA GLU A 276 -12.75 0.14 -23.68
C GLU A 276 -11.94 -0.52 -22.55
N GLU A 277 -12.43 -0.52 -21.31
CA GLU A 277 -11.78 -1.17 -20.16
C GLU A 277 -11.70 -2.70 -20.28
N SER A 278 -12.61 -3.32 -21.04
CA SER A 278 -12.59 -4.77 -21.31
C SER A 278 -11.74 -5.15 -22.52
N SER A 279 -11.49 -4.22 -23.44
CA SER A 279 -10.65 -4.41 -24.63
C SER A 279 -9.20 -3.93 -24.46
N MET A 280 -8.92 -3.08 -23.47
CA MET A 280 -7.55 -2.68 -23.15
C MET A 280 -6.75 -3.87 -22.59
N PRO A 281 -5.52 -4.12 -23.09
CA PRO A 281 -4.61 -5.06 -22.45
C PRO A 281 -4.36 -4.59 -21.01
N THR A 282 -4.10 -5.52 -20.08
CA THR A 282 -3.82 -5.22 -18.67
C THR A 282 -2.58 -4.33 -18.57
N GLN A 283 -2.74 -3.01 -18.69
CA GLN A 283 -1.66 -2.05 -18.60
C GLN A 283 -1.35 -1.84 -17.11
N LEU A 284 -0.68 -2.84 -16.54
CA LEU A 284 -0.21 -2.83 -15.16
C LEU A 284 0.93 -1.80 -15.03
N VAL A 285 1.11 -1.24 -13.85
CA VAL A 285 2.30 -0.45 -13.57
C VAL A 285 3.48 -1.41 -13.55
N HIS A 286 4.35 -1.32 -14.56
CA HIS A 286 5.57 -2.13 -14.67
C HIS A 286 6.75 -1.39 -14.01
N GLY A 287 7.61 -2.14 -13.30
CA GLY A 287 8.82 -1.65 -12.63
C GLY A 287 8.61 -1.06 -11.22
N GLY A 288 9.68 -1.08 -10.42
CA GLY A 288 9.68 -0.64 -9.02
C GLY A 288 9.08 -1.68 -8.07
N ALA A 289 8.56 -1.24 -6.91
CA ALA A 289 7.94 -2.13 -5.89
C ALA A 289 6.66 -2.86 -6.36
N PHE A 290 6.29 -2.61 -7.61
CA PHE A 290 5.16 -3.16 -8.33
C PHE A 290 5.53 -4.40 -9.17
N GLU A 291 6.82 -4.67 -9.37
CA GLU A 291 7.32 -5.76 -10.20
C GLU A 291 7.18 -7.09 -9.47
N GLY A 292 6.03 -7.74 -9.64
CA GLY A 292 5.64 -8.96 -8.92
C GLY A 292 4.31 -8.85 -8.18
N THR A 293 3.46 -7.85 -8.37
CA THR A 293 2.18 -7.84 -7.62
C THR A 293 1.18 -8.92 -8.05
N ASN A 294 1.46 -9.69 -9.12
CA ASN A 294 0.81 -10.98 -9.35
C ASN A 294 1.56 -12.17 -8.70
N GLU A 295 2.87 -12.06 -8.45
CA GLU A 295 3.76 -12.91 -7.62
C GLU A 295 5.04 -12.10 -7.25
N GLY A 296 5.19 -11.67 -5.98
CA GLY A 296 6.01 -10.52 -5.54
C GLY A 296 7.53 -10.60 -5.76
N PRO A 297 8.26 -9.47 -5.83
CA PRO A 297 9.72 -9.46 -5.71
C PRO A 297 10.17 -9.64 -4.24
N PHE A 298 9.22 -9.46 -3.30
CA PHE A 298 9.31 -9.89 -1.90
C PHE A 298 8.67 -11.27 -1.67
N GLY A 299 8.43 -12.01 -2.75
CA GLY A 299 7.99 -13.40 -2.74
C GLY A 299 9.08 -14.39 -2.32
N GLN A 300 10.21 -13.94 -1.75
CA GLN A 300 11.06 -14.80 -0.92
C GLN A 300 10.27 -15.23 0.32
N GLY A 301 9.44 -16.26 0.16
CA GLY A 301 8.60 -16.81 1.23
C GLY A 301 7.20 -17.28 0.82
N TYR A 302 6.66 -16.89 -0.34
CA TYR A 302 5.45 -17.56 -0.85
C TYR A 302 5.90 -18.81 -1.61
N GLY A 303 5.79 -19.96 -0.93
CA GLY A 303 6.34 -21.22 -1.43
C GLY A 303 7.70 -21.61 -0.84
N GLU A 304 8.23 -20.88 0.16
CA GLU A 304 9.51 -21.19 0.80
C GLU A 304 9.39 -21.23 2.33
N GLY A 305 10.24 -22.03 2.98
CA GLY A 305 10.18 -22.23 4.42
C GLY A 305 8.85 -22.82 4.89
N ALA A 306 8.28 -22.31 5.99
CA ALA A 306 6.99 -22.79 6.50
C ALA A 306 5.76 -22.34 5.67
N GLY A 307 5.97 -21.50 4.64
CA GLY A 307 4.96 -21.09 3.66
C GLY A 307 4.91 -21.99 2.42
N GLU A 308 5.78 -23.00 2.31
CA GLU A 308 5.74 -23.98 1.22
C GLU A 308 4.41 -24.77 1.23
N GLY A 309 3.79 -24.92 0.07
CA GLY A 309 2.53 -25.65 -0.12
C GLY A 309 1.25 -24.93 0.34
N VAL A 310 1.31 -23.63 0.65
CA VAL A 310 0.10 -22.82 0.90
C VAL A 310 -0.74 -22.78 -0.38
N GLY A 311 -1.94 -23.36 -0.33
CA GLY A 311 -2.87 -23.41 -1.47
C GLY A 311 -2.78 -24.67 -2.33
N GLU A 312 -1.86 -25.59 -2.03
CA GLU A 312 -1.83 -26.92 -2.62
C GLU A 312 -2.87 -27.83 -1.95
N GLU A 313 -3.54 -28.68 -2.74
CA GLU A 313 -4.47 -29.69 -2.20
C GLU A 313 -3.73 -30.80 -1.45
N GLU A 314 -2.51 -31.11 -1.89
CA GLU A 314 -1.65 -32.15 -1.32
C GLU A 314 -0.78 -31.59 -0.17
N TRP A 315 -0.49 -32.43 0.81
CA TRP A 315 0.36 -32.04 1.94
C TRP A 315 1.81 -31.89 1.48
N VAL A 316 2.39 -30.70 1.62
CA VAL A 316 3.74 -30.37 1.11
C VAL A 316 4.83 -31.33 1.59
N VAL A 317 4.71 -31.83 2.81
CA VAL A 317 5.66 -32.78 3.42
C VAL A 317 5.63 -34.14 2.71
N ALA A 318 4.54 -34.48 2.02
CA ALA A 318 4.39 -35.73 1.27
C ALA A 318 5.46 -35.91 0.18
N ARG A 319 6.00 -34.81 -0.37
CA ARG A 319 7.06 -34.83 -1.39
C ARG A 319 8.33 -35.52 -0.89
N ASP A 320 8.73 -35.22 0.33
CA ASP A 320 9.94 -35.75 0.97
C ASP A 320 9.64 -36.90 1.95
N LYS A 321 8.36 -37.19 2.22
CA LYS A 321 7.93 -38.22 3.17
C LYS A 321 8.60 -39.59 2.95
N PRO A 322 8.78 -40.10 1.71
CA PRO A 322 9.48 -41.37 1.52
C PRO A 322 10.89 -41.41 2.11
N VAL A 323 11.63 -40.29 2.01
CA VAL A 323 12.98 -40.16 2.58
C VAL A 323 12.92 -40.10 4.11
N TYR A 324 11.92 -39.41 4.66
CA TYR A 324 11.72 -39.33 6.10
C TYR A 324 11.27 -40.67 6.70
N ASP A 325 10.43 -41.42 5.98
CA ASP A 325 9.96 -42.75 6.36
C ASP A 325 11.14 -43.75 6.45
N GLU A 326 12.09 -43.70 5.50
CA GLU A 326 13.31 -44.52 5.59
C GLU A 326 14.05 -44.27 6.91
N ILE A 327 14.25 -43.00 7.27
CA ILE A 327 14.89 -42.63 8.54
C ILE A 327 14.03 -43.08 9.72
N PHE A 328 12.71 -42.85 9.68
CA PHE A 328 11.77 -43.22 10.73
C PHE A 328 11.87 -44.71 11.07
N TYR A 329 11.86 -45.59 10.05
CA TYR A 329 11.96 -47.03 10.26
C TYR A 329 13.34 -47.46 10.77
N THR A 330 14.43 -46.76 10.43
CA THR A 330 15.75 -47.05 11.02
C THR A 330 15.79 -46.80 12.53
N LEU A 331 14.93 -45.92 13.04
CA LEU A 331 14.80 -45.63 14.47
C LEU A 331 13.99 -46.68 15.25
N SER A 332 13.55 -47.76 14.58
CA SER A 332 12.83 -48.90 15.15
C SER A 332 11.55 -48.47 15.91
N PRO A 333 10.53 -47.94 15.20
CA PRO A 333 9.26 -47.54 15.82
C PRO A 333 8.56 -48.74 16.45
N ILE A 334 7.86 -48.49 17.56
CA ILE A 334 7.05 -49.48 18.28
C ILE A 334 5.59 -49.06 18.11
N ASN A 335 4.75 -49.95 17.57
CA ASN A 335 3.34 -49.67 17.26
C ASN A 335 3.14 -48.43 16.36
N GLY A 336 4.05 -48.21 15.41
CA GLY A 336 3.97 -47.09 14.47
C GLY A 336 4.36 -45.73 15.05
N LYS A 337 4.93 -45.68 16.27
CA LYS A 337 5.44 -44.45 16.88
C LYS A 337 6.89 -44.61 17.36
N ILE A 338 7.67 -43.54 17.31
CA ILE A 338 8.99 -43.47 17.95
C ILE A 338 8.90 -42.72 19.29
N SER A 339 9.66 -43.18 20.28
CA SER A 339 9.73 -42.47 21.57
C SER A 339 10.40 -41.11 21.43
N GLY A 340 10.01 -40.14 22.26
CA GLY A 340 10.67 -38.82 22.29
C GLY A 340 12.18 -38.86 22.53
N ILE A 341 12.70 -39.91 23.17
CA ILE A 341 14.15 -40.11 23.34
C ILE A 341 14.83 -40.42 22.00
N ASN A 342 14.26 -41.33 21.21
CA ASN A 342 14.79 -41.70 19.90
C ASN A 342 14.65 -40.56 18.91
N ALA A 343 13.48 -39.90 18.89
CA ALA A 343 13.24 -38.72 18.07
C ALA A 343 14.22 -37.59 18.41
N LYS A 344 14.40 -37.26 19.69
CA LYS A 344 15.37 -36.24 20.12
C LYS A 344 16.79 -36.57 19.70
N LYS A 345 17.21 -37.84 19.80
CA LYS A 345 18.54 -38.28 19.38
C LYS A 345 18.77 -38.01 17.89
N GLU A 346 17.79 -38.30 17.06
CA GLU A 346 17.83 -37.99 15.63
C GLU A 346 17.81 -36.48 15.37
N MET A 347 16.91 -35.73 16.01
CA MET A 347 16.80 -34.28 15.83
C MET A 347 18.10 -33.53 16.20
N VAL A 348 18.80 -33.96 17.26
CA VAL A 348 20.09 -33.36 17.69
C VAL A 348 21.18 -33.55 16.64
N SER A 349 21.11 -34.57 15.79
CA SER A 349 22.08 -34.79 14.70
C SER A 349 22.10 -33.64 13.68
N SER A 350 21.01 -32.87 13.57
CA SER A 350 20.90 -31.68 12.72
C SER A 350 21.79 -30.51 13.16
N LYS A 351 22.37 -30.58 14.37
CA LYS A 351 23.21 -29.53 14.98
C LYS A 351 22.49 -28.20 15.23
N LEU A 352 21.15 -28.18 15.21
CA LEU A 352 20.37 -27.01 15.61
C LEU A 352 20.41 -26.81 17.15
N PRO A 353 20.30 -25.56 17.63
CA PRO A 353 20.23 -25.29 19.07
C PRO A 353 19.06 -25.99 19.77
N ASN A 354 19.25 -26.43 21.02
CA ASN A 354 18.20 -27.11 21.80
C ASN A 354 16.91 -26.29 21.95
N SER A 355 17.01 -24.95 21.99
CA SER A 355 15.83 -24.07 22.02
C SER A 355 15.00 -24.17 20.74
N VAL A 356 15.66 -24.28 19.59
CA VAL A 356 15.02 -24.45 18.28
C VAL A 356 14.41 -25.84 18.15
N LEU A 357 15.15 -26.88 18.55
CA LEU A 357 14.65 -28.26 18.54
C LEU A 357 13.43 -28.44 19.45
N GLY A 358 13.41 -27.77 20.61
CA GLY A 358 12.24 -27.75 21.49
C GLY A 358 11.02 -27.07 20.86
N LYS A 359 11.23 -26.01 20.07
CA LYS A 359 10.14 -25.37 19.30
C LYS A 359 9.63 -26.29 18.19
N ILE A 360 10.53 -26.98 17.47
CA ILE A 360 10.15 -27.95 16.42
C ILE A 360 9.35 -29.10 17.03
N TRP A 361 9.79 -29.65 18.16
CA TRP A 361 9.07 -30.70 18.88
C TRP A 361 7.63 -30.28 19.17
N LYS A 362 7.45 -29.10 19.78
CA LYS A 362 6.14 -28.57 20.14
C LYS A 362 5.22 -28.36 18.92
N LEU A 363 5.79 -28.09 17.75
CA LEU A 363 5.03 -27.91 16.51
C LEU A 363 4.69 -29.24 15.83
N ALA A 364 5.50 -30.29 16.03
CA ALA A 364 5.34 -31.58 15.37
C ALA A 364 4.49 -32.57 16.17
N ASP A 365 4.64 -32.60 17.50
CA ASP A 365 3.86 -33.41 18.46
C ASP A 365 2.47 -32.80 18.64
N ASN A 366 1.58 -33.03 17.67
CA ASN A 366 0.30 -32.35 17.56
C ASN A 366 -0.77 -32.99 18.46
N ASP A 367 -0.70 -34.31 18.69
CA ASP A 367 -1.56 -35.00 19.66
C ASP A 367 -1.05 -34.91 21.12
N GLN A 368 0.17 -34.39 21.32
CA GLN A 368 0.82 -34.15 22.61
C GLN A 368 1.01 -35.43 23.44
N ASP A 369 1.18 -36.57 22.78
CA ASP A 369 1.36 -37.86 23.45
C ASP A 369 2.82 -38.15 23.86
N GLY A 370 3.76 -37.26 23.48
CA GLY A 370 5.17 -37.36 23.82
C GLY A 370 5.96 -38.37 22.96
N MET A 371 5.33 -38.90 21.91
CA MET A 371 5.90 -39.74 20.87
C MET A 371 5.68 -39.06 19.52
N LEU A 372 6.27 -39.59 18.45
CA LEU A 372 5.99 -39.12 17.09
C LEU A 372 5.58 -40.31 16.23
N ASP A 373 4.45 -40.21 15.56
CA ASP A 373 4.10 -41.11 14.46
C ASP A 373 4.86 -40.77 13.17
N GLU A 374 4.55 -41.48 12.08
CA GLU A 374 5.22 -41.29 10.79
C GLU A 374 4.99 -39.90 10.17
N GLU A 375 3.79 -39.31 10.35
CA GLU A 375 3.48 -38.00 9.79
C GLU A 375 4.06 -36.89 10.67
N GLU A 376 3.99 -37.02 12.00
CA GLU A 376 4.58 -36.09 12.95
C GLU A 376 6.11 -36.06 12.84
N PHE A 377 6.74 -37.22 12.62
CA PHE A 377 8.17 -37.29 12.38
C PHE A 377 8.56 -36.66 11.04
N ALA A 378 7.79 -36.92 9.97
CA ALA A 378 8.00 -36.28 8.68
C ALA A 378 7.88 -34.75 8.78
N LEU A 379 6.90 -34.26 9.53
CA LEU A 379 6.73 -32.84 9.82
C LEU A 379 7.93 -32.27 10.60
N ALA A 380 8.42 -32.98 11.63
CA ALA A 380 9.59 -32.57 12.38
C ALA A 380 10.85 -32.47 11.49
N LYS A 381 11.07 -33.42 10.59
CA LYS A 381 12.20 -33.39 9.64
C LYS A 381 12.06 -32.26 8.62
N HIS A 382 10.85 -31.99 8.14
CA HIS A 382 10.58 -30.87 7.25
C HIS A 382 10.82 -29.51 7.93
N LEU A 383 10.40 -29.32 9.17
CA LEU A 383 10.70 -28.10 9.95
C LEU A 383 12.20 -27.92 10.24
N ILE A 384 12.93 -29.02 10.45
CA ILE A 384 14.40 -28.99 10.55
C ILE A 384 15.01 -28.51 9.23
N LYS A 385 14.57 -29.06 8.10
CA LYS A 385 15.02 -28.66 6.75
C LYS A 385 14.80 -27.17 6.52
N ILE A 386 13.59 -26.67 6.78
CA ILE A 386 13.23 -25.24 6.73
C ILE A 386 14.22 -24.38 7.53
N LYS A 387 14.55 -24.79 8.77
CA LYS A 387 15.45 -24.01 9.62
C LYS A 387 16.91 -24.09 9.17
N LEU A 388 17.35 -25.22 8.60
CA LEU A 388 18.70 -25.38 8.04
C LEU A 388 18.89 -24.56 6.75
N GLU A 389 17.82 -24.35 5.99
CA GLU A 389 17.79 -23.49 4.80
C GLU A 389 17.80 -21.99 5.16
N GLY A 390 17.75 -21.65 6.45
CA GLY A 390 17.87 -20.28 6.95
C GLY A 390 16.54 -19.58 7.24
N TYR A 391 15.41 -20.26 7.06
CA TYR A 391 14.09 -19.69 7.33
C TYR A 391 13.73 -19.71 8.82
N GLU A 392 12.86 -18.79 9.22
CA GLU A 392 12.32 -18.76 10.58
C GLU A 392 11.15 -19.74 10.77
N LEU A 393 11.07 -20.34 11.96
CA LEU A 393 10.00 -21.26 12.30
C LEU A 393 8.72 -20.50 12.70
N PRO A 394 7.54 -20.96 12.29
CA PRO A 394 6.27 -20.32 12.64
C PRO A 394 6.03 -20.43 14.16
N ASN A 395 5.23 -19.53 14.72
CA ASN A 395 4.90 -19.57 16.15
C ASN A 395 3.83 -20.63 16.47
N ASP A 396 2.91 -20.84 15.53
CA ASP A 396 1.86 -21.86 15.56
C ASP A 396 1.89 -22.64 14.24
N LEU A 397 1.51 -23.92 14.25
CA LEU A 397 1.55 -24.75 13.05
C LEU A 397 0.48 -24.28 12.04
N PRO A 398 0.86 -23.85 10.82
CA PRO A 398 -0.09 -23.46 9.79
C PRO A 398 -1.00 -24.62 9.34
N PRO A 399 -2.26 -24.38 8.95
CA PRO A 399 -3.21 -25.43 8.59
C PRO A 399 -2.76 -26.37 7.46
N HIS A 400 -2.00 -25.85 6.49
CA HIS A 400 -1.51 -26.65 5.36
C HIS A 400 -0.34 -27.56 5.73
N LEU A 401 0.37 -27.29 6.84
CA LEU A 401 1.42 -28.16 7.38
C LEU A 401 0.89 -29.21 8.35
N VAL A 402 -0.38 -29.11 8.79
CA VAL A 402 -1.00 -30.11 9.67
C VAL A 402 -1.08 -31.47 8.95
N PRO A 403 -0.59 -32.55 9.58
CA PRO A 403 -0.70 -33.92 9.07
C PRO A 403 -2.13 -34.24 8.59
N PRO A 404 -2.31 -34.83 7.39
CA PRO A 404 -3.63 -35.13 6.83
C PRO A 404 -4.53 -35.92 7.77
N SER A 405 -3.99 -36.92 8.47
CA SER A 405 -4.75 -37.76 9.41
C SER A 405 -5.32 -36.99 10.61
N GLN A 406 -4.75 -35.82 10.91
CA GLN A 406 -5.07 -35.00 12.08
C GLN A 406 -5.89 -33.74 11.71
N ARG A 407 -6.23 -33.55 10.44
CA ARG A 407 -7.09 -32.44 9.99
C ARG A 407 -8.53 -32.68 10.45
N LYS A 408 -9.10 -31.73 11.19
CA LYS A 408 -10.53 -31.79 11.57
C LYS A 408 -11.40 -31.78 10.30
N PRO A 409 -12.41 -32.66 10.18
CA PRO A 409 -13.32 -32.61 9.05
C PRO A 409 -14.06 -31.27 9.05
N VAL A 410 -14.03 -30.58 7.91
CA VAL A 410 -14.84 -29.38 7.68
C VAL A 410 -16.29 -29.86 7.65
N HIS A 411 -17.04 -29.58 8.72
CA HIS A 411 -18.48 -29.80 8.72
C HIS A 411 -19.08 -28.76 7.76
N ASN A 412 -19.31 -29.17 6.51
CA ASN A 412 -20.18 -28.42 5.60
C ASN A 412 -21.59 -28.49 6.18
N SER A 413 -21.98 -27.48 6.95
CA SER A 413 -23.39 -27.18 7.18
C SER A 413 -23.96 -26.65 5.88
N GLU A 414 -24.79 -27.47 5.23
CA GLU A 414 -25.65 -27.12 4.10
C GLU A 414 -26.55 -25.90 4.39
#